data_AF-A0A3P6P8B2-F1
#
_entry.id   AF-A0A3P6P8B2-F1
#
_cell.length_a   1.000
_cell.length_b   1.000
_cell.length_c   1.000
_cell.angle_alpha   90.00
_cell.angle_beta   90.00
_cell.angle_gamma   90.00
#
_symmetry.space_group_name_H-M   'P 1'
#
loop_
_entity.id
_entity.type
_entity.pdbx_description
1 polymer ?
#
loop_
_entity_poly.entity_id
_entity_poly.type
_entity_poly.pdbx_seq_one_letter_code
_entity_poly.pdbx_strand_id
1 'polypeptide(L)'
;MRFARLRMEKRHNYVRKVAETAVEMFIRNDKVNVAGLVLAGSADFKTELGQSDMFDQRLQAKMIKTVDVSYGGENGFNQAIELAADALANVKFIQEKKLIGSYFDEISQVDELMKFEFGLLMSY
;
A
#
# COMPACT_ATOMS: atom_id res chain seq x y z
N MET A 1 -31.03 -6.50 22.29
CA MET A 1 -29.54 -6.51 22.21
C MET A 1 -28.90 -7.72 21.50
N ARG A 2 -29.63 -8.81 21.19
CA ARG A 2 -29.05 -9.97 20.45
C ARG A 2 -28.86 -9.75 18.93
N PHE A 3 -29.78 -9.05 18.26
CA PHE A 3 -29.71 -8.79 16.81
C PHE A 3 -28.58 -7.84 16.40
N ALA A 4 -28.15 -6.94 17.29
CA ALA A 4 -27.01 -6.06 17.03
C ALA A 4 -25.70 -6.86 16.98
N ARG A 5 -25.52 -7.83 17.88
CA ARG A 5 -24.35 -8.71 17.90
C ARG A 5 -24.28 -9.59 16.64
N LEU A 6 -25.39 -10.20 16.25
CA LEU A 6 -25.46 -11.02 15.03
C LEU A 6 -25.10 -10.22 13.76
N ARG A 7 -25.44 -8.93 13.72
CA ARG A 7 -25.08 -8.03 12.61
C ARG A 7 -23.58 -7.73 12.56
N MET A 8 -22.97 -7.46 13.71
CA MET A 8 -21.51 -7.23 13.79
C MET A 8 -20.72 -8.50 13.48
N GLU A 9 -21.22 -9.66 13.89
CA GLU A 9 -20.58 -10.95 13.63
C GLU A 9 -20.61 -11.32 12.15
N LYS A 10 -21.75 -11.13 11.45
CA LYS A 10 -21.81 -11.28 10.00
C LYS A 10 -20.89 -10.31 9.27
N ARG A 11 -20.81 -9.06 9.74
CA ARG A 11 -19.88 -8.06 9.20
C ARG A 11 -18.44 -8.54 9.31
N HIS A 12 -18.05 -8.97 10.50
CA HIS A 12 -16.70 -9.42 10.79
C HIS A 12 -16.32 -10.66 9.95
N ASN A 13 -17.25 -11.62 9.80
CA ASN A 13 -17.05 -12.79 8.94
C ASN A 13 -16.90 -12.42 7.47
N TYR A 14 -17.63 -11.40 7.01
CA TYR A 14 -17.48 -10.89 5.64
C TYR A 14 -16.11 -10.25 5.42
N VAL A 15 -15.68 -9.37 6.34
CA VAL A 15 -14.35 -8.72 6.29
C VAL A 15 -13.24 -9.77 6.30
N ARG A 16 -13.35 -10.79 7.14
CA ARG A 16 -12.40 -11.91 7.20
C ARG A 16 -12.31 -12.65 5.86
N LYS A 17 -13.47 -13.03 5.29
CA LYS A 17 -13.50 -13.74 4.02
C LYS A 17 -12.88 -12.92 2.88
N VAL A 18 -13.14 -11.60 2.85
CA VAL A 18 -12.55 -10.69 1.87
C VAL A 18 -11.04 -10.59 2.07
N ALA A 19 -10.56 -10.48 3.31
CA ALA A 19 -9.13 -10.45 3.61
C ALA A 19 -8.42 -11.74 3.16
N GLU A 20 -9.00 -12.90 3.46
CA GLU A 20 -8.46 -14.21 3.03
C GLU A 20 -8.40 -14.35 1.50
N THR A 21 -9.49 -13.97 0.80
CA THR A 21 -9.51 -14.00 -0.68
C THR A 21 -8.51 -13.01 -1.28
N ALA A 22 -8.31 -11.85 -0.65
CA ALA A 22 -7.32 -10.88 -1.09
C ALA A 22 -5.89 -11.44 -0.94
N VAL A 23 -5.58 -12.13 0.16
CA VAL A 23 -4.29 -12.80 0.34
C VAL A 23 -4.07 -13.84 -0.75
N GLU A 24 -5.04 -14.70 -1.01
CA GLU A 24 -4.93 -15.75 -2.02
C GLU A 24 -4.72 -15.21 -3.45
N MET A 25 -5.36 -14.07 -3.78
CA MET A 25 -5.26 -13.46 -5.10
C MET A 25 -4.02 -12.58 -5.29
N PHE A 26 -3.61 -11.85 -4.24
CA PHE A 26 -2.54 -10.84 -4.34
C PHE A 26 -1.18 -11.31 -3.82
N ILE A 27 -1.12 -12.37 -3.00
CA ILE A 27 0.12 -12.96 -2.50
C ILE A 27 0.36 -14.28 -3.22
N ARG A 28 1.46 -14.36 -3.96
CA ARG A 28 1.92 -15.60 -4.60
C ARG A 28 3.39 -15.81 -4.25
N ASN A 29 3.74 -17.01 -3.78
CA ASN A 29 5.10 -17.35 -3.34
C ASN A 29 5.67 -16.36 -2.31
N ASP A 30 4.91 -16.04 -1.26
CA ASP A 30 5.27 -15.08 -0.21
C ASP A 30 5.55 -13.64 -0.67
N LYS A 31 5.32 -13.31 -1.94
CA LYS A 31 5.49 -11.96 -2.47
C LYS A 31 4.17 -11.39 -2.95
N VAL A 32 3.95 -10.12 -2.62
CA VAL A 32 2.83 -9.36 -3.15
C VAL A 32 3.08 -9.11 -4.63
N ASN A 33 2.16 -9.57 -5.49
CA ASN A 33 2.29 -9.46 -6.95
C ASN A 33 1.90 -8.07 -7.48
N VAL A 34 1.30 -7.23 -6.64
CA VAL A 34 0.84 -5.88 -7.02
C VAL A 34 1.79 -4.78 -6.54
N ALA A 35 1.99 -3.76 -7.37
CA ALA A 35 2.80 -2.59 -7.01
C ALA A 35 2.16 -1.75 -5.91
N GLY A 36 0.83 -1.73 -5.86
CA GLY A 36 0.06 -1.22 -4.73
C GLY A 36 -1.42 -1.57 -4.84
N LEU A 37 -2.14 -1.28 -3.75
CA LEU A 37 -3.51 -1.69 -3.51
C LEU A 37 -4.37 -0.47 -3.19
N VAL A 38 -5.59 -0.44 -3.73
CA VAL A 38 -6.57 0.61 -3.44
C VAL A 38 -7.81 -0.04 -2.83
N LEU A 39 -8.25 0.46 -1.68
CA LEU A 39 -9.47 -0.01 -1.04
C LEU A 39 -10.63 0.90 -1.42
N ALA A 40 -11.57 0.38 -2.21
CA ALA A 40 -12.78 1.10 -2.59
C ALA A 40 -13.99 0.58 -1.80
N GLY A 41 -14.74 1.48 -1.18
CA GLY A 41 -15.94 1.08 -0.45
C GLY A 41 -16.74 2.26 0.10
N SER A 42 -18.04 2.04 0.25
CA SER A 42 -18.92 2.97 0.93
C SER A 42 -18.78 2.83 2.45
N ALA A 43 -18.82 3.95 3.18
CA ALA A 43 -18.75 4.02 4.65
C ALA A 43 -17.44 3.48 5.26
N ASP A 44 -17.48 3.18 6.56
CA ASP A 44 -16.32 2.83 7.40
C ASP A 44 -15.80 1.39 7.21
N PHE A 45 -16.44 0.59 6.36
CA PHE A 45 -16.05 -0.80 6.12
C PHE A 45 -14.59 -0.96 5.64
N LYS A 46 -14.15 -0.05 4.77
CA LYS A 46 -12.78 0.00 4.28
C LYS A 46 -11.78 0.36 5.37
N THR A 47 -12.19 1.20 6.32
CA THR A 47 -11.40 1.62 7.48
C THR A 47 -11.28 0.45 8.46
N GLU A 48 -12.38 -0.25 8.74
CA GLU A 48 -12.38 -1.47 9.56
C GLU A 48 -11.48 -2.55 8.94
N LEU A 49 -11.55 -2.78 7.61
CA LEU A 49 -10.68 -3.75 6.94
C LEU A 49 -9.21 -3.36 7.05
N GLY A 50 -8.87 -2.10 6.72
CA GLY A 50 -7.49 -1.61 6.70
C GLY A 50 -6.86 -1.44 8.09
N GLN A 51 -7.66 -1.32 9.15
CA GLN A 51 -7.20 -1.27 10.54
C GLN A 51 -7.30 -2.63 11.25
N SER A 52 -7.96 -3.62 10.66
CA SER A 52 -8.09 -4.93 11.29
C SER A 52 -6.79 -5.72 11.20
N ASP A 53 -6.44 -6.40 12.29
CA ASP A 53 -5.33 -7.36 12.34
C ASP A 53 -5.56 -8.60 11.45
N MET A 54 -6.75 -8.73 10.86
CA MET A 54 -7.09 -9.81 9.94
C MET A 54 -6.54 -9.58 8.53
N PHE A 55 -6.19 -8.34 8.18
CA PHE A 55 -5.62 -8.03 6.89
C PHE A 55 -4.12 -8.25 6.92
N ASP A 56 -3.59 -8.95 5.92
CA ASP A 56 -2.16 -9.29 5.88
C ASP A 56 -1.30 -8.01 5.83
N GLN A 57 -0.33 -7.93 6.73
CA GLN A 57 0.53 -6.76 6.90
C GLN A 57 1.30 -6.42 5.61
N ARG A 58 1.62 -7.41 4.77
CA ARG A 58 2.30 -7.18 3.48
C ARG A 58 1.39 -6.47 2.49
N LEU A 59 0.09 -6.78 2.49
CA LEU A 59 -0.90 -6.08 1.69
C LEU A 59 -1.20 -4.69 2.26
N GLN A 60 -1.26 -4.58 3.59
CA GLN A 60 -1.46 -3.30 4.28
C GLN A 60 -0.33 -2.31 3.96
N ALA A 61 0.92 -2.77 3.93
CA ALA A 61 2.07 -1.97 3.53
C ALA A 61 2.04 -1.50 2.06
N LYS A 62 1.23 -2.16 1.22
CA LYS A 62 1.03 -1.81 -0.19
C LYS A 62 -0.23 -0.97 -0.43
N MET A 63 -0.96 -0.61 0.62
CA MET A 63 -2.14 0.25 0.50
C MET A 63 -1.75 1.68 0.13
N ILE A 64 -2.20 2.13 -1.05
CA ILE A 64 -1.90 3.47 -1.59
C ILE A 64 -2.94 4.48 -1.10
N LYS A 65 -4.23 4.14 -1.26
CA LYS A 65 -5.34 5.05 -1.00
C LYS A 65 -6.61 4.27 -0.71
N THR A 66 -7.47 4.88 0.11
CA THR A 66 -8.85 4.47 0.31
C THR A 66 -9.77 5.39 -0.48
N VAL A 67 -10.70 4.84 -1.24
CA VAL A 67 -11.63 5.59 -2.08
C VAL A 67 -13.06 5.32 -1.64
N ASP A 68 -13.81 6.41 -1.47
CA ASP A 68 -15.22 6.40 -1.13
C ASP A 68 -16.03 6.34 -2.41
N VAL A 69 -16.74 5.25 -2.61
CA VAL A 69 -17.65 5.08 -3.76
C VAL A 69 -19.09 5.08 -3.29
N SER A 70 -19.94 5.81 -4.00
CA SER A 70 -21.37 5.92 -3.69
C SER A 70 -22.15 4.69 -4.16
N TYR A 71 -21.62 3.97 -5.14
CA TYR A 71 -22.25 2.80 -5.74
C TYR A 71 -21.34 1.58 -5.58
N GLY A 72 -21.94 0.40 -5.41
CA GLY A 72 -21.23 -0.87 -5.42
C GLY A 72 -21.23 -1.52 -6.81
N GLY A 73 -20.52 -2.63 -6.95
CA GLY A 73 -20.44 -3.39 -8.21
C GLY A 73 -19.58 -2.71 -9.28
N GLU A 74 -19.87 -2.98 -10.54
CA GLU A 74 -19.07 -2.50 -11.69
C GLU A 74 -19.07 -0.98 -11.83
N ASN A 75 -20.22 -0.32 -11.57
CA ASN A 75 -20.31 1.14 -11.63
C ASN A 75 -19.45 1.80 -10.55
N GLY A 76 -19.46 1.23 -9.34
CA GLY A 76 -18.57 1.65 -8.25
C GLY A 76 -17.10 1.39 -8.56
N PHE A 77 -16.81 0.27 -9.22
CA PHE A 77 -15.45 -0.09 -9.62
C PHE A 77 -14.87 0.89 -10.64
N ASN A 78 -15.64 1.27 -11.66
CA ASN A 78 -15.23 2.29 -12.63
C ASN A 78 -14.98 3.65 -11.95
N GLN A 79 -15.87 4.05 -11.04
CA GLN A 79 -15.67 5.28 -10.26
C GLN A 79 -14.42 5.22 -9.38
N ALA A 80 -14.15 4.07 -8.75
CA ALA A 80 -12.95 3.88 -7.96
C ALA A 80 -11.68 4.02 -8.80
N ILE A 81 -11.69 3.50 -10.03
CA ILE A 81 -10.56 3.63 -10.97
C ILE A 81 -10.30 5.10 -11.30
N GLU A 82 -11.33 5.86 -11.65
CA GLU A 82 -11.18 7.29 -11.97
C GLU A 82 -10.61 8.09 -10.78
N LEU A 83 -11.13 7.87 -9.58
CA LEU A 83 -10.67 8.54 -8.36
C LEU A 83 -9.28 8.08 -7.88
N ALA A 84 -8.91 6.85 -8.21
CA ALA A 84 -7.61 6.28 -7.89
C ALA A 84 -6.53 6.62 -8.94
N ALA A 85 -6.90 7.01 -10.16
CA ALA A 85 -5.96 7.29 -11.24
C ALA A 85 -4.89 8.32 -10.85
N ASP A 86 -5.30 9.40 -10.19
CA ASP A 86 -4.39 10.43 -9.67
C ASP A 86 -3.44 9.87 -8.59
N ALA A 87 -3.95 9.04 -7.68
CA ALA A 87 -3.13 8.41 -6.66
C ALA A 87 -2.11 7.43 -7.25
N LEU A 88 -2.51 6.66 -8.26
CA LEU A 88 -1.64 5.74 -8.99
C LEU A 88 -0.56 6.48 -9.79
N ALA A 89 -0.89 7.61 -10.41
CA ALA A 89 0.09 8.47 -11.08
C ALA A 89 1.16 8.96 -10.10
N ASN A 90 0.74 9.43 -8.92
CA ASN A 90 1.66 9.87 -7.86
C ASN A 90 2.60 8.76 -7.38
N VAL A 91 2.15 7.50 -7.32
CA VAL A 91 3.01 6.37 -6.91
C VAL A 91 4.18 6.17 -7.89
N LYS A 92 3.95 6.32 -9.20
CA LYS A 92 5.04 6.23 -10.19
C LYS A 92 6.07 7.34 -9.98
N PHE A 93 5.61 8.57 -9.77
CA PHE A 93 6.50 9.71 -9.49
C PHE A 93 7.29 9.53 -8.18
N ILE A 94 6.65 9.03 -7.12
CA ILE A 94 7.31 8.77 -5.83
C ILE A 94 8.38 7.69 -5.99
N GLN A 95 8.12 6.64 -6.78
CA GLN A 95 9.11 5.59 -7.05
C GLN A 95 10.32 6.13 -7.82
N GLU A 96 10.10 6.92 -8.87
CA GLU A 96 11.19 7.54 -9.64
C GLU A 96 12.02 8.49 -8.78
N LYS A 97 11.38 9.35 -7.98
CA LYS A 97 12.09 10.27 -7.07
C LYS A 97 12.87 9.51 -5.99
N LYS A 98 12.33 8.42 -5.46
CA LYS A 98 13.01 7.58 -4.47
C LYS A 98 14.24 6.90 -5.05
N LEU A 99 14.15 6.40 -6.29
CA LEU A 99 15.28 5.79 -7.00
C LEU A 99 16.41 6.81 -7.21
N ILE A 100 16.06 8.02 -7.66
CA ILE A 100 17.02 9.11 -7.83
C ILE A 100 17.64 9.49 -6.48
N GLY A 101 16.83 9.60 -5.42
CA GLY A 101 17.32 9.88 -4.06
C GLY A 101 18.33 8.85 -3.57
N SER A 102 18.00 7.55 -3.67
CA SER A 102 18.93 6.48 -3.28
C SER A 102 20.22 6.50 -4.09
N TYR A 103 20.14 6.84 -5.38
CA TYR A 103 21.33 6.96 -6.23
C TYR A 103 22.21 8.15 -5.82
N PHE A 104 21.62 9.28 -5.47
CA PHE A 104 22.38 10.42 -4.95
C PHE A 104 22.98 10.14 -3.57
N ASP A 105 22.27 9.43 -2.70
CA ASP A 105 22.81 9.02 -1.39
C ASP A 105 24.03 8.11 -1.55
N GLU A 106 23.97 7.12 -2.45
CA GLU A 106 25.13 6.26 -2.78
C GLU A 106 26.30 7.06 -3.34
N ILE A 107 26.06 8.00 -4.26
CA ILE A 107 27.13 8.89 -4.77
C ILE A 107 27.73 9.73 -3.64
N SER A 108 26.91 10.26 -2.74
CA SER A 108 27.40 11.10 -1.64
C SER A 108 28.32 10.33 -0.70
N GLN A 109 28.00 9.07 -0.38
CA GLN A 109 28.87 8.19 0.42
C GLN A 109 30.18 7.86 -0.28
N VAL A 110 30.14 7.58 -1.58
CA VAL A 110 31.35 7.30 -2.38
C VAL A 110 32.24 8.54 -2.44
N ASP A 111 31.67 9.74 -2.61
CA ASP A 111 32.40 11.00 -2.66
C ASP A 111 33.03 11.35 -1.30
N GLU A 112 32.36 11.02 -0.18
CA GLU A 112 32.92 11.15 1.18
C GLU A 112 34.09 10.19 1.44
N LEU A 113 33.97 8.93 1.03
CA LEU A 113 35.03 7.93 1.14
C LEU A 113 36.25 8.29 0.28
N MET A 114 36.02 8.78 -0.94
CA MET A 114 37.08 9.19 -1.85
C MET A 114 37.82 10.43 -1.33
N LYS A 115 37.12 11.42 -0.75
CA LYS A 115 37.76 12.57 -0.09
C LYS A 115 38.59 12.17 1.13
N PHE A 116 38.15 11.17 1.89
CA PHE A 116 38.89 10.66 3.04
C PHE A 116 40.21 10.00 2.63
N GLU A 117 40.22 9.20 1.56
CA GLU A 117 41.46 8.60 1.03
C GLU A 117 42.45 9.65 0.51
N PHE A 118 41.98 10.65 -0.25
CA PHE A 118 42.86 11.73 -0.74
C PHE A 118 43.41 12.59 0.40
N GLY A 119 42.65 12.83 1.48
CA GLY A 119 43.11 13.55 2.66
C GLY A 119 44.22 12.82 3.42
N LEU A 120 44.16 11.49 3.49
CA LEU A 120 45.20 10.64 4.11
C LEU A 120 46.49 10.62 3.27
N LEU A 121 46.38 10.59 1.93
CA LEU A 121 47.55 10.62 1.03
C LEU A 121 48.32 11.93 1.07
N MET A 122 47.67 13.06 1.39
CA MET A 122 48.31 14.38 1.48
C MET A 122 48.94 14.68 2.84
N SER A 123 48.75 13.80 3.85
CA SER A 123 49.24 14.00 5.22
C SER A 123 50.48 13.16 5.58
N TYR A 124 51.06 12.42 4.63
CA TYR A 124 52.31 11.65 4.77
C TYR A 124 53.47 12.26 3.99
#